data_AF-A0A7J6SVF4-F1
#
_entry.id   AF-A0A7J6SVF4-F1
#
_cell.length_a   1.000
_cell.length_b   1.000
_cell.length_c   1.000
_cell.angle_alpha   90.00
_cell.angle_beta   90.00
_cell.angle_gamma   90.00
#
_symmetry.space_group_name_H-M   'P 1'
#
loop_
_entity.id
_entity.type
_entity.pdbx_description
1 polymer ?
#
loop_
_entity_poly.entity_id
_entity_poly.type
_entity_poly.pdbx_seq_one_letter_code
_entity_poly.pdbx_strand_id
1 'polypeptide(L)'
;IHDPTWFDAAYRMVFEKQHQITEPKLAPALLYGIAITDIGKSNPWQEVAVHALLGVANRLRKEMNFSSVIQLQIFDLWARLLAPESIMGKMEREHQDLLARARAYNTATEDVMGQTSQLHRQVSKFFTMVGLRHRNEVVVGPYSIDILVGESFAFEVDGPHHFYRDTSMRTASSLLKHRILEALGFTVIRVPYQEWSQCGTREKRLRYVGSFWKQLIDAKVVTEDTAKDVALGDVLEVAIADSQSVESAHDVIQRLARQLKENDARRPFAEEFLPPDATVLELGDSVSPVAEA
;
A
#
# COMPACT_ATOMS: atom_id res chain seq x y z
N ILE A 1 -7.56 -7.37 26.94
CA ILE A 1 -7.74 -5.94 26.59
C ILE A 1 -9.22 -5.77 26.27
N HIS A 2 -10.06 -5.60 27.28
CA HIS A 2 -11.52 -5.83 27.13
C HIS A 2 -12.39 -4.57 27.14
N ASP A 3 -11.83 -3.37 27.31
CA ASP A 3 -12.56 -2.13 27.01
C ASP A 3 -11.60 -0.93 26.85
N PRO A 4 -11.43 -0.34 25.66
CA PRO A 4 -10.43 0.71 25.42
C PRO A 4 -11.04 2.11 25.62
N THR A 5 -11.82 2.35 26.67
CA THR A 5 -12.45 3.67 26.92
C THR A 5 -11.44 4.81 27.03
N TRP A 6 -10.23 4.54 27.51
CA TRP A 6 -9.14 5.51 27.54
C TRP A 6 -8.66 5.92 26.14
N PHE A 7 -8.75 5.01 25.16
CA PHE A 7 -8.35 5.26 23.78
C PHE A 7 -9.35 6.19 23.11
N ASP A 8 -10.65 5.92 23.30
CA ASP A 8 -11.73 6.79 22.86
C ASP A 8 -11.61 8.19 23.50
N ALA A 9 -11.30 8.26 24.79
CA ALA A 9 -11.09 9.53 25.49
C ALA A 9 -9.88 10.31 24.94
N ALA A 10 -8.78 9.62 24.66
CA ALA A 10 -7.58 10.24 24.08
C ALA A 10 -7.86 10.81 22.69
N TYR A 11 -8.54 10.06 21.81
CA TYR A 11 -8.87 10.53 20.46
C TYR A 11 -9.90 11.65 20.48
N ARG A 12 -10.88 11.62 21.39
CA ARG A 12 -11.80 12.75 21.60
C ARG A 12 -11.06 14.02 22.01
N MET A 13 -10.13 13.93 22.96
CA MET A 13 -9.32 15.08 23.37
C MET A 13 -8.48 15.65 22.22
N VAL A 14 -7.86 14.77 21.42
CA VAL A 14 -7.11 15.16 20.23
C VAL A 14 -8.01 15.87 19.21
N PHE A 15 -9.22 15.35 18.99
CA PHE A 15 -10.21 15.95 18.10
C PHE A 15 -10.65 17.34 18.60
N GLU A 16 -10.98 17.48 19.89
CA GLU A 16 -11.40 18.75 20.48
C GLU A 16 -10.30 19.82 20.38
N LYS A 17 -9.04 19.43 20.56
CA LYS A 17 -7.88 20.34 20.55
C LYS A 17 -7.14 20.41 19.21
N GLN A 18 -7.70 19.86 18.13
CA GLN A 18 -7.06 19.82 16.81
C GLN A 18 -6.61 21.20 16.29
N HIS A 19 -7.35 22.25 16.66
CA HIS A 19 -7.06 23.63 16.27
C HIS A 19 -5.77 24.17 16.90
N GLN A 20 -5.30 23.54 17.98
CA GLN A 20 -4.06 23.87 18.69
C GLN A 20 -2.86 23.10 18.13
N ILE A 21 -3.08 22.16 17.20
CA ILE A 21 -1.99 21.40 16.57
C ILE A 21 -1.26 22.33 15.60
N THR A 22 -0.04 22.68 15.98
CA THR A 22 0.92 23.45 15.18
C THR A 22 2.04 22.58 14.63
N GLU A 23 2.29 21.40 15.21
CA GLU A 23 3.37 20.52 14.77
C GLU A 23 2.99 19.74 13.49
N PRO A 24 3.68 19.95 12.34
CA PRO A 24 3.28 19.39 11.05
C PRO A 24 3.25 17.85 11.00
N LYS A 25 4.04 17.20 11.86
CA LYS A 25 4.15 15.74 11.88
C LYS A 25 3.01 15.04 12.62
N LEU A 26 2.27 15.75 13.48
CA LEU A 26 1.34 15.14 14.42
C LEU A 26 0.08 14.62 13.73
N ALA A 27 -0.52 15.41 12.83
CA ALA A 27 -1.74 15.00 12.14
C ALA A 27 -1.52 13.77 11.23
N PRO A 28 -0.48 13.71 10.37
CA PRO A 28 -0.12 12.48 9.63
C PRO A 28 0.11 11.27 10.52
N ALA A 29 0.80 11.44 11.66
CA ALA A 29 1.06 10.36 12.59
C ALA A 29 -0.23 9.82 13.25
N LEU A 30 -1.17 10.70 13.59
CA LEU A 30 -2.47 10.32 14.14
C LEU A 30 -3.36 9.63 13.10
N LEU A 31 -3.37 10.12 11.86
CA LEU A 31 -4.06 9.46 10.74
C LEU A 31 -3.51 8.05 10.51
N TYR A 32 -2.18 7.91 10.47
CA TYR A 32 -1.53 6.60 10.43
C TYR A 32 -1.89 5.73 11.64
N GLY A 33 -1.97 6.32 12.84
CA GLY A 33 -2.45 5.69 14.07
C GLY A 33 -3.86 5.09 13.95
N ILE A 34 -4.79 5.83 13.33
CA ILE A 34 -6.13 5.35 13.02
C ILE A 34 -6.07 4.14 12.08
N ALA A 35 -5.27 4.20 11.02
CA ALA A 35 -5.14 3.11 10.06
C ALA A 35 -4.56 1.83 10.69
N ILE A 36 -3.53 1.92 11.54
CA ILE A 36 -2.91 0.73 12.17
C ILE A 36 -3.80 0.11 13.26
N THR A 37 -4.65 0.91 13.91
CA THR A 37 -5.54 0.43 14.98
C THR A 37 -6.91 0.02 14.47
N ASP A 38 -7.21 0.25 13.19
CA ASP A 38 -8.45 -0.20 12.57
C ASP A 38 -8.52 -1.72 12.52
N ILE A 39 -9.38 -2.28 13.36
CA ILE A 39 -9.69 -3.71 13.42
C ILE A 39 -10.91 -4.09 12.55
N GLY A 40 -11.33 -3.22 11.63
CA GLY A 40 -12.50 -3.44 10.76
C GLY A 40 -13.84 -3.20 11.46
N LYS A 41 -13.82 -2.59 12.65
CA LYS A 41 -15.04 -2.15 13.35
C LYS A 41 -15.22 -0.66 13.14
N SER A 42 -16.30 -0.30 12.45
CA SER A 42 -16.65 1.10 12.21
C SER A 42 -16.92 1.81 13.53
N ASN A 43 -16.02 2.71 13.92
CA ASN A 43 -16.21 3.57 15.09
C ASN A 43 -16.92 4.87 14.66
N PRO A 44 -18.02 5.28 15.32
CA PRO A 44 -18.80 6.45 14.89
C PRO A 44 -18.00 7.77 14.83
N TRP A 45 -16.95 7.89 15.65
CA TRP A 45 -16.10 9.08 15.75
C TRP A 45 -14.91 9.08 14.79
N GLN A 46 -14.60 7.95 14.15
CA GLN A 46 -13.41 7.79 13.32
C GLN A 46 -13.47 8.68 12.08
N GLU A 47 -14.62 8.71 11.41
CA GLU A 47 -14.87 9.59 10.26
C GLU A 47 -14.62 11.05 10.61
N VAL A 48 -15.29 11.53 11.67
CA VAL A 48 -15.19 12.91 12.15
C VAL A 48 -13.74 13.27 12.52
N ALA A 49 -13.03 12.37 13.21
CA ALA A 49 -11.62 12.56 13.54
C ALA A 49 -10.70 12.62 12.31
N VAL A 50 -10.97 11.78 11.30
CA VAL A 50 -10.21 11.77 10.05
C VAL A 50 -10.36 13.10 9.31
N HIS A 51 -11.59 13.62 9.16
CA HIS A 51 -11.82 14.91 8.49
C HIS A 51 -11.07 16.05 9.18
N ALA A 52 -11.18 16.12 10.50
CA ALA A 52 -10.44 17.06 11.34
C ALA A 52 -8.92 17.03 11.09
N LEU A 53 -8.33 15.85 11.18
CA LEU A 53 -6.89 15.66 11.05
C LEU A 53 -6.41 15.91 9.62
N LEU A 54 -7.19 15.57 8.60
CA LEU A 54 -6.89 15.91 7.21
C LEU A 54 -6.93 17.43 6.97
N GLY A 55 -7.87 18.15 7.60
CA GLY A 55 -7.89 19.61 7.59
C GLY A 55 -6.63 20.23 8.21
N VAL A 56 -6.18 19.70 9.36
CA VAL A 56 -4.91 20.11 9.99
C VAL A 56 -3.71 19.80 9.11
N ALA A 57 -3.65 18.59 8.53
CA ALA A 57 -2.57 18.18 7.64
C ALA A 57 -2.53 19.05 6.38
N ASN A 58 -3.68 19.40 5.80
CA ASN A 58 -3.76 20.29 4.65
C ASN A 58 -3.27 21.71 4.99
N ARG A 59 -3.63 22.22 6.17
CA ARG A 59 -3.16 23.52 6.66
C ARG A 59 -1.64 23.58 6.81
N LEU A 60 -1.04 22.53 7.39
CA LEU A 60 0.40 22.44 7.67
C LEU A 60 1.22 21.80 6.53
N ARG A 61 0.61 21.58 5.36
CA ARG A 61 1.19 20.75 4.28
C ARG A 61 2.57 21.17 3.79
N LYS A 62 2.88 22.48 3.85
CA LYS A 62 4.14 23.04 3.36
C LYS A 62 5.33 22.74 4.26
N GLU A 63 5.07 22.35 5.51
CA GLU A 63 6.09 22.11 6.54
C GLU A 63 6.23 20.62 6.87
N MET A 64 5.57 19.75 6.11
CA MET A 64 5.63 18.30 6.34
C MET A 64 6.99 17.73 5.95
N ASN A 65 7.51 16.85 6.80
CA ASN A 65 8.72 16.09 6.50
C ASN A 65 8.39 14.83 5.68
N PHE A 66 9.45 14.17 5.20
CA PHE A 66 9.35 12.95 4.39
C PHE A 66 8.54 11.82 5.07
N SER A 67 8.78 11.57 6.37
CA SER A 67 8.05 10.55 7.13
C SER A 67 6.56 10.83 7.22
N SER A 68 6.17 12.10 7.34
CA SER A 68 4.77 12.52 7.32
C SER A 68 4.10 12.26 5.98
N VAL A 69 4.81 12.44 4.87
CA VAL A 69 4.30 12.09 3.53
C VAL A 69 4.09 10.58 3.41
N ILE A 70 5.04 9.75 3.87
CA ILE A 70 4.88 8.29 3.89
C ILE A 70 3.67 7.87 4.73
N GLN A 71 3.48 8.48 5.90
CA GLN A 71 2.32 8.21 6.75
C GLN A 71 1.00 8.53 6.05
N LEU A 72 0.93 9.66 5.31
CA LEU A 72 -0.24 10.00 4.50
C LEU A 72 -0.44 9.05 3.32
N GLN A 73 0.62 8.56 2.67
CA GLN A 73 0.53 7.55 1.62
C GLN A 73 -0.02 6.23 2.13
N ILE A 74 0.43 5.78 3.31
CA ILE A 74 -0.10 4.58 3.96
C ILE A 74 -1.57 4.78 4.33
N PHE A 75 -1.92 5.94 4.87
CA PHE A 75 -3.30 6.29 5.19
C PHE A 75 -4.19 6.32 3.93
N ASP A 76 -3.74 6.94 2.83
CA ASP A 76 -4.46 6.92 1.54
C ASP A 76 -4.72 5.50 1.05
N LEU A 77 -3.70 4.62 1.10
CA LEU A 77 -3.85 3.22 0.72
C LEU A 77 -4.86 2.48 1.60
N TRP A 78 -4.75 2.62 2.92
CA TRP A 78 -5.73 2.03 3.85
C TRP A 78 -7.15 2.54 3.56
N ALA A 79 -7.33 3.85 3.41
CA ALA A 79 -8.63 4.45 3.19
C ALA A 79 -9.28 3.95 1.88
N ARG A 80 -8.49 3.81 0.80
CA ARG A 80 -9.01 3.30 -0.48
C ARG A 80 -9.32 1.81 -0.47
N LEU A 81 -8.49 1.00 0.19
CA LEU A 81 -8.56 -0.45 0.09
C LEU A 81 -9.38 -1.10 1.19
N LEU A 82 -9.30 -0.55 2.40
CA LEU A 82 -9.84 -1.18 3.62
C LEU A 82 -10.98 -0.37 4.26
N ALA A 83 -11.16 0.90 3.87
CA ALA A 83 -12.26 1.76 4.33
C ALA A 83 -12.91 2.60 3.19
N PRO A 84 -13.23 2.00 2.02
CA PRO A 84 -13.71 2.75 0.86
C PRO A 84 -15.03 3.49 1.11
N GLU A 85 -16.01 2.84 1.76
CA GLU A 85 -17.33 3.43 2.00
C GLU A 85 -17.38 4.27 3.28
N SER A 86 -16.71 3.81 4.34
CA SER A 86 -16.79 4.44 5.65
C SER A 86 -15.97 5.71 5.76
N ILE A 87 -14.87 5.80 5.02
CA ILE A 87 -13.91 6.90 5.12
C ILE A 87 -13.68 7.57 3.76
N MET A 88 -13.15 6.86 2.76
CA MET A 88 -12.76 7.47 1.48
C MET A 88 -13.94 8.11 0.73
N GLY A 89 -15.08 7.41 0.64
CA GLY A 89 -16.27 7.86 -0.08
C GLY A 89 -16.96 9.07 0.55
N LYS A 90 -16.67 9.36 1.82
CA LYS A 90 -17.23 10.50 2.56
C LYS A 90 -16.29 11.71 2.61
N MET A 91 -15.06 11.58 2.13
CA MET A 91 -14.09 12.67 2.12
C MET A 91 -14.52 13.81 1.19
N GLU A 92 -14.37 15.04 1.67
CA GLU A 92 -14.47 16.24 0.83
C GLU A 92 -13.35 16.29 -0.21
N ARG A 93 -13.57 17.04 -1.30
CA ARG A 93 -12.61 17.15 -2.42
C ARG A 93 -11.23 17.63 -1.98
N GLU A 94 -11.16 18.60 -1.06
CA GLU A 94 -9.88 19.12 -0.57
C GLU A 94 -9.03 18.04 0.11
N HIS A 95 -9.67 17.14 0.85
CA HIS A 95 -9.00 16.02 1.50
C HIS A 95 -8.51 14.98 0.49
N GLN A 96 -9.33 14.68 -0.52
CA GLN A 96 -8.94 13.79 -1.62
C GLN A 96 -7.76 14.36 -2.41
N ASP A 97 -7.75 15.67 -2.66
CA ASP A 97 -6.64 16.35 -3.35
C ASP A 97 -5.34 16.29 -2.54
N LEU A 98 -5.40 16.47 -1.21
CA LEU A 98 -4.23 16.32 -0.34
C LEU A 98 -3.65 14.90 -0.45
N LEU A 99 -4.49 13.87 -0.34
CA LEU A 99 -4.06 12.48 -0.42
C LEU A 99 -3.55 12.10 -1.81
N ALA A 100 -4.17 12.62 -2.87
CA ALA A 100 -3.71 12.45 -4.24
C ALA A 100 -2.32 13.05 -4.47
N ARG A 101 -2.05 14.24 -3.89
CA ARG A 101 -0.72 14.87 -3.92
C ARG A 101 0.31 14.05 -3.14
N ALA A 102 -0.04 13.58 -1.94
CA ALA A 102 0.84 12.72 -1.14
C ALA A 102 1.18 11.43 -1.91
N ARG A 103 0.21 10.81 -2.57
CA ARG A 103 0.41 9.61 -3.41
C ARG A 103 1.30 9.86 -4.63
N ALA A 104 1.20 11.03 -5.25
CA ALA A 104 2.02 11.38 -6.41
C ALA A 104 3.49 11.65 -6.04
N TYR A 105 3.77 11.90 -4.76
CA TYR A 105 5.13 12.12 -4.29
C TYR A 105 5.94 10.81 -4.35
N ASN A 106 7.02 10.80 -5.13
CA ASN A 106 7.86 9.62 -5.24
C ASN A 106 8.68 9.42 -3.96
N THR A 107 8.28 8.46 -3.15
CA THR A 107 8.99 8.05 -1.92
C THR A 107 9.94 6.88 -2.13
N ALA A 108 10.12 6.42 -3.38
CA ALA A 108 11.12 5.42 -3.69
C ALA A 108 12.52 6.03 -3.48
N THR A 109 13.02 5.96 -2.25
CA THR A 109 14.41 6.25 -1.94
C THR A 109 15.28 5.23 -2.64
N GLU A 110 16.35 5.69 -3.29
CA GLU A 110 17.40 4.86 -3.91
C GLU A 110 18.13 3.95 -2.88
N ASP A 111 17.82 4.08 -1.60
CA ASP A 111 18.45 3.42 -0.46
C ASP A 111 17.80 2.10 0.00
N VAL A 112 16.90 1.53 -0.81
CA VAL A 112 16.27 0.23 -0.50
C VAL A 112 17.34 -0.88 -0.37
N MET A 113 18.44 -0.80 -1.12
CA MET A 113 19.53 -1.78 -1.11
C MET A 113 20.50 -1.66 0.08
N GLY A 114 20.43 -0.61 0.89
CA GLY A 114 21.45 -0.30 1.90
C GLY A 114 21.41 -1.16 3.17
N GLN A 115 20.28 -1.80 3.49
CA GLN A 115 20.07 -2.44 4.80
C GLN A 115 19.28 -3.76 4.75
N THR A 116 19.42 -4.57 3.69
CA THR A 116 18.85 -5.92 3.69
C THR A 116 19.33 -6.68 4.93
N SER A 117 18.42 -7.27 5.70
CA SER A 117 18.81 -8.00 6.92
C SER A 117 19.63 -9.26 6.56
N GLN A 118 20.48 -9.72 7.49
CA GLN A 118 21.16 -11.02 7.30
C GLN A 118 20.16 -12.16 7.12
N LEU A 119 19.02 -12.08 7.81
CA LEU A 119 17.93 -13.06 7.69
C LEU A 119 17.37 -13.11 6.27
N HIS A 120 17.02 -11.96 5.70
CA HIS A 120 16.55 -11.85 4.32
C HIS A 120 17.56 -12.44 3.34
N ARG A 121 18.83 -12.03 3.40
CA ARG A 121 19.88 -12.59 2.52
C ARG A 121 19.98 -14.11 2.63
N GLN A 122 19.84 -14.66 3.83
CA GLN A 122 19.83 -16.11 4.03
C GLN A 122 18.59 -16.75 3.40
N VAL A 123 17.39 -16.22 3.66
CA VAL A 123 16.15 -16.74 3.09
C VAL A 123 16.21 -16.72 1.55
N SER A 124 16.57 -15.58 0.95
CA SER A 124 16.75 -15.41 -0.50
C SER A 124 17.75 -16.42 -1.10
N LYS A 125 18.88 -16.65 -0.42
CA LYS A 125 19.85 -17.68 -0.83
C LYS A 125 19.23 -19.08 -0.86
N PHE A 126 18.46 -19.45 0.15
CA PHE A 126 17.82 -20.77 0.22
C PHE A 126 16.67 -20.92 -0.78
N PHE A 127 15.92 -19.84 -1.06
CA PHE A 127 14.92 -19.80 -2.14
C PHE A 127 15.59 -20.15 -3.49
N THR A 128 16.73 -19.53 -3.78
CA THR A 128 17.51 -19.84 -4.99
C THR A 128 17.94 -21.31 -5.03
N MET A 129 18.39 -21.87 -3.91
CA MET A 129 18.84 -23.27 -3.83
C MET A 129 17.72 -24.29 -4.12
N VAL A 130 16.47 -23.98 -3.76
CA VAL A 130 15.32 -24.86 -4.05
C VAL A 130 14.65 -24.55 -5.38
N GLY A 131 15.24 -23.65 -6.20
CA GLY A 131 14.73 -23.29 -7.52
C GLY A 131 13.62 -22.22 -7.53
N LEU A 132 13.35 -21.55 -6.40
CA LEU A 132 12.39 -20.46 -6.33
C LEU A 132 13.04 -19.17 -6.85
N ARG A 133 12.77 -18.84 -8.12
CA ARG A 133 13.16 -17.55 -8.71
C ARG A 133 12.33 -16.43 -8.09
N HIS A 134 12.99 -15.37 -7.65
CA HIS A 134 12.36 -14.27 -6.94
C HIS A 134 13.08 -12.94 -7.20
N ARG A 135 12.36 -11.84 -6.93
CA ARG A 135 12.90 -10.48 -6.86
C ARG A 135 12.93 -10.06 -5.40
N ASN A 136 13.99 -9.38 -4.99
CA ASN A 136 14.09 -8.84 -3.63
C ASN A 136 13.63 -7.39 -3.60
N GLU A 137 13.08 -6.97 -2.46
CA GLU A 137 12.82 -5.57 -2.11
C GLU A 137 12.01 -4.81 -3.17
N VAL A 138 10.90 -5.42 -3.61
CA VAL A 138 10.03 -4.85 -4.64
C VAL A 138 9.18 -3.75 -4.03
N VAL A 139 9.42 -2.51 -4.46
CA VAL A 139 8.66 -1.34 -4.01
C VAL A 139 7.23 -1.38 -4.54
N VAL A 140 6.26 -1.22 -3.64
CA VAL A 140 4.83 -1.14 -3.92
C VAL A 140 4.23 0.02 -3.11
N GLY A 141 4.17 1.19 -3.74
CA GLY A 141 3.77 2.43 -3.07
C GLY A 141 4.73 2.78 -1.93
N PRO A 142 4.25 3.04 -0.69
CA PRO A 142 5.08 3.33 0.46
C PRO A 142 5.70 2.08 1.12
N TYR A 143 5.39 0.88 0.61
CA TYR A 143 5.92 -0.38 1.13
C TYR A 143 6.97 -0.97 0.20
N SER A 144 7.80 -1.85 0.77
CA SER A 144 8.66 -2.76 0.01
C SER A 144 8.30 -4.20 0.40
N ILE A 145 8.13 -5.05 -0.60
CA ILE A 145 7.96 -6.50 -0.43
C ILE A 145 9.34 -7.12 -0.36
N ASP A 146 9.63 -7.87 0.71
CA ASP A 146 10.97 -8.40 0.94
C ASP A 146 11.38 -9.36 -0.19
N ILE A 147 10.53 -10.34 -0.52
CA ILE A 147 10.80 -11.31 -1.58
C ILE A 147 9.52 -11.54 -2.40
N LEU A 148 9.55 -11.25 -3.69
CA LEU A 148 8.43 -11.50 -4.61
C LEU A 148 8.74 -12.70 -5.51
N VAL A 149 7.92 -13.75 -5.43
CA VAL A 149 7.98 -14.94 -6.31
C VAL A 149 6.89 -14.81 -7.38
N GLY A 150 7.29 -14.83 -8.65
CA GLY A 150 6.37 -14.54 -9.76
C GLY A 150 5.84 -13.11 -9.71
N GLU A 151 4.52 -12.97 -9.82
CA GLU A 151 3.85 -11.66 -9.85
C GLU A 151 2.97 -11.39 -8.62
N SER A 152 2.54 -12.42 -7.90
CA SER A 152 1.53 -12.29 -6.83
C SER A 152 1.95 -12.85 -5.46
N PHE A 153 3.04 -13.61 -5.36
CA PHE A 153 3.43 -14.22 -4.07
C PHE A 153 4.45 -13.35 -3.33
N ALA A 154 3.95 -12.55 -2.40
CA ALA A 154 4.74 -11.66 -1.57
C ALA A 154 5.19 -12.38 -0.30
N PHE A 155 6.48 -12.67 -0.20
CA PHE A 155 7.10 -13.23 0.99
C PHE A 155 7.64 -12.11 1.88
N GLU A 156 7.14 -12.04 3.10
CA GLU A 156 7.55 -11.09 4.15
C GLU A 156 8.46 -11.80 5.15
N VAL A 157 9.71 -11.35 5.25
CA VAL A 157 10.73 -11.91 6.13
C VAL A 157 10.70 -11.16 7.46
N ASP A 158 9.76 -11.56 8.32
CA ASP A 158 9.51 -10.91 9.62
C ASP A 158 10.70 -11.08 10.59
N GLY A 159 11.56 -10.07 10.70
CA GLY A 159 12.57 -9.96 11.77
C GLY A 159 11.98 -9.65 13.16
N PRO A 160 12.80 -9.60 14.23
CA PRO A 160 12.32 -9.38 15.60
C PRO A 160 11.47 -8.11 15.81
N HIS A 161 11.75 -7.04 15.07
CA HIS A 161 11.05 -5.76 15.17
C HIS A 161 9.59 -5.80 14.65
N HIS A 162 9.21 -6.86 13.93
CA HIS A 162 7.82 -7.07 13.50
C HIS A 162 6.92 -7.59 14.64
N PHE A 163 7.49 -7.93 15.79
CA PHE A 163 6.79 -8.49 16.94
C PHE A 163 6.85 -7.54 18.13
N TYR A 164 5.80 -7.53 18.95
CA TYR A 164 5.88 -6.88 20.25
C TYR A 164 6.93 -7.59 21.12
N ARG A 165 7.68 -6.79 21.88
CA ARG A 165 8.77 -7.26 22.73
C ARG A 165 8.34 -8.45 23.58
N ASP A 166 9.15 -9.50 23.56
CA ASP A 166 8.95 -10.74 24.31
C ASP A 166 7.62 -11.47 24.01
N THR A 167 7.06 -11.28 22.81
CA THR A 167 5.86 -11.98 22.34
C THR A 167 6.02 -12.52 20.92
N SER A 168 5.13 -13.44 20.51
CA SER A 168 4.92 -13.84 19.11
C SER A 168 3.84 -13.01 18.40
N MET A 169 3.30 -11.98 19.08
CA MET A 169 2.26 -11.13 18.52
C MET A 169 2.88 -10.07 17.62
N ARG A 170 2.36 -9.93 16.40
CA ARG A 170 2.83 -8.93 15.44
C ARG A 170 2.41 -7.53 15.84
N THR A 171 3.24 -6.55 15.50
CA THR A 171 2.92 -5.14 15.64
C THR A 171 1.75 -4.73 14.76
N ALA A 172 0.98 -3.74 15.20
CA ALA A 172 -0.14 -3.18 14.43
C ALA A 172 0.27 -2.71 13.02
N SER A 173 1.47 -2.13 12.89
CA SER A 173 2.04 -1.72 11.59
C SER A 173 2.30 -2.91 10.65
N SER A 174 2.85 -4.02 11.18
CA SER A 174 3.11 -5.24 10.40
C SER A 174 1.82 -5.93 9.96
N LEU A 175 0.77 -5.88 10.80
CA LEU A 175 -0.57 -6.36 10.45
C LEU A 175 -1.22 -5.49 9.38
N LEU A 176 -1.10 -4.16 9.47
CA LEU A 176 -1.62 -3.25 8.45
C LEU A 176 -0.93 -3.49 7.09
N LYS A 177 0.40 -3.57 7.06
CA LYS A 177 1.15 -3.87 5.82
C LYS A 177 0.64 -5.15 5.17
N HIS A 178 0.48 -6.21 5.95
CA HIS A 178 -0.03 -7.49 5.46
C HIS A 178 -1.41 -7.36 4.82
N ARG A 179 -2.37 -6.73 5.52
CA ARG A 179 -3.73 -6.52 5.00
C ARG A 179 -3.75 -5.65 3.73
N ILE A 180 -2.91 -4.61 3.66
CA ILE A 180 -2.82 -3.77 2.47
C ILE A 180 -2.26 -4.56 1.28
N LEU A 181 -1.21 -5.36 1.48
CA LEU A 181 -0.66 -6.19 0.42
C LEU A 181 -1.69 -7.23 -0.08
N GLU A 182 -2.45 -7.86 0.81
CA GLU A 182 -3.54 -8.75 0.41
C GLU A 182 -4.62 -8.01 -0.38
N ALA A 183 -5.03 -6.82 0.08
CA ALA A 183 -6.02 -6.00 -0.62
C ALA A 183 -5.53 -5.46 -1.98
N LEU A 184 -4.21 -5.38 -2.18
CA LEU A 184 -3.58 -5.10 -3.47
C LEU A 184 -3.52 -6.33 -4.39
N GLY A 185 -3.99 -7.50 -3.94
CA GLY A 185 -4.06 -8.74 -4.71
C GLY A 185 -2.87 -9.68 -4.53
N PHE A 186 -1.96 -9.41 -3.58
CA PHE A 186 -0.85 -10.32 -3.29
C PHE A 186 -1.31 -11.47 -2.39
N THR A 187 -0.82 -12.67 -2.67
CA THR A 187 -0.82 -13.76 -1.69
C THR A 187 0.38 -13.57 -0.77
N VAL A 188 0.13 -13.09 0.45
CA VAL A 188 1.20 -12.73 1.39
C VAL A 188 1.59 -13.93 2.25
N ILE A 189 2.81 -14.42 2.07
CA ILE A 189 3.38 -15.53 2.84
C ILE A 189 4.41 -14.96 3.80
N ARG A 190 4.41 -15.42 5.05
CA ARG A 190 5.34 -14.93 6.07
C ARG A 190 6.46 -15.92 6.31
N VAL A 191 7.64 -15.40 6.59
CA VAL A 191 8.83 -16.15 7.02
C VAL A 191 9.30 -15.57 8.36
N PRO A 192 8.70 -15.99 9.49
CA PRO A 192 9.06 -15.48 10.80
C PRO A 192 10.50 -15.88 11.19
N TYR A 193 11.25 -14.94 11.77
CA TYR A 193 12.60 -15.24 12.24
C TYR A 193 12.65 -16.37 13.26
N GLN A 194 11.58 -16.56 14.06
CA GLN A 194 11.49 -17.64 15.03
C GLN A 194 11.50 -19.01 14.35
N GLU A 195 10.68 -19.20 13.30
CA GLU A 195 10.61 -20.44 12.52
C GLU A 195 11.92 -20.71 11.79
N TRP A 196 12.50 -19.66 11.19
CA TRP A 196 13.81 -19.76 10.54
C TRP A 196 14.91 -20.19 11.52
N SER A 197 14.89 -19.65 12.74
CA SER A 197 15.87 -19.96 13.78
C SER A 197 15.72 -21.40 14.28
N GLN A 198 14.49 -21.88 14.44
CA GLN A 198 14.17 -23.25 14.89
C GLN A 198 14.63 -24.32 13.90
N CYS A 199 14.81 -23.98 12.62
CA CYS A 199 15.35 -24.93 11.64
C CYS A 199 16.73 -25.46 12.05
N GLY A 200 17.62 -24.62 12.59
CA GLY A 200 18.93 -25.00 13.14
C GLY A 200 19.98 -25.55 12.15
N THR A 201 19.60 -26.43 11.21
CA THR A 201 20.50 -27.06 10.22
C THR A 201 20.17 -26.65 8.79
N ARG A 202 21.13 -26.84 7.89
CA ARG A 202 20.96 -26.56 6.46
C ARG A 202 19.87 -27.42 5.83
N GLU A 203 19.80 -28.73 6.11
CA GLU A 203 18.75 -29.58 5.52
C GLU A 203 17.36 -29.16 5.98
N LYS A 204 17.20 -28.80 7.26
CA LYS A 204 15.91 -28.34 7.80
C LYS A 204 15.48 -27.02 7.16
N ARG A 205 16.40 -26.07 6.95
CA ARG A 205 16.11 -24.82 6.22
C ARG A 205 15.73 -25.07 4.76
N LEU A 206 16.39 -26.00 4.07
CA LEU A 206 16.02 -26.39 2.70
C LEU A 206 14.63 -27.00 2.64
N ARG A 207 14.26 -27.86 3.60
CA ARG A 207 12.91 -28.43 3.68
C ARG A 207 11.86 -27.38 4.01
N TYR A 208 12.16 -26.46 4.93
CA TYR A 208 11.27 -25.36 5.30
C TYR A 208 10.94 -24.49 4.09
N VAL A 209 11.97 -23.99 3.40
CA VAL A 209 11.77 -23.20 2.17
C VAL A 209 11.14 -24.03 1.05
N GLY A 210 11.54 -25.30 0.91
CA GLY A 210 10.96 -26.22 -0.08
C GLY A 210 9.46 -26.47 0.14
N SER A 211 8.96 -26.35 1.37
CA SER A 211 7.53 -26.50 1.66
C SER A 211 6.67 -25.43 0.99
N PHE A 212 7.24 -24.26 0.66
CA PHE A 212 6.53 -23.20 -0.04
C PHE A 212 6.16 -23.58 -1.48
N TRP A 213 6.88 -24.51 -2.12
CA TRP A 213 6.48 -25.02 -3.44
C TRP A 213 5.05 -25.55 -3.45
N LYS A 214 4.65 -26.26 -2.38
CA LYS A 214 3.29 -26.77 -2.27
C LYS A 214 2.28 -25.62 -2.24
N GLN A 215 2.54 -24.60 -1.44
CA GLN A 215 1.67 -23.41 -1.34
C GLN A 215 1.55 -22.67 -2.68
N LEU A 216 2.66 -22.55 -3.42
CA LEU A 216 2.70 -21.89 -4.73
C LEU A 216 1.94 -22.67 -5.80
N ILE A 217 2.04 -24.00 -5.80
CA ILE A 217 1.32 -24.87 -6.75
C ILE A 217 -0.17 -24.84 -6.44
N ASP A 218 -0.54 -25.05 -5.18
CA ASP A 218 -1.95 -25.10 -4.74
C ASP A 218 -2.66 -23.77 -5.07
N ALA A 219 -2.00 -22.63 -4.85
CA ALA A 219 -2.56 -21.31 -5.16
C ALA A 219 -2.68 -21.03 -6.68
N LYS A 220 -1.76 -21.55 -7.50
CA LYS A 220 -1.89 -21.46 -8.97
C LYS A 220 -3.07 -22.28 -9.51
N VAL A 221 -3.30 -23.47 -8.96
CA VAL A 221 -4.43 -24.31 -9.36
C VAL A 221 -5.76 -23.61 -9.06
N VAL A 222 -5.90 -23.03 -7.86
CA VAL A 222 -7.12 -22.30 -7.47
C VAL A 222 -7.38 -21.08 -8.37
N THR A 223 -6.34 -20.32 -8.73
CA THR A 223 -6.49 -19.15 -9.60
C THR A 223 -6.84 -19.50 -11.04
N GLU A 224 -6.34 -20.62 -11.58
CA GLU A 224 -6.72 -21.10 -12.91
C GLU A 224 -8.13 -21.68 -12.97
N ASP A 225 -8.59 -22.36 -11.91
CA ASP A 225 -9.95 -22.91 -11.87
C ASP A 225 -11.00 -21.80 -11.64
N THR A 226 -10.74 -20.83 -10.76
CA THR A 226 -11.63 -19.66 -10.61
C THR A 226 -11.66 -18.76 -11.85
N ALA A 227 -10.56 -18.67 -12.60
CA ALA A 227 -10.55 -17.96 -13.89
C ALA A 227 -11.35 -18.70 -14.99
N LYS A 228 -11.54 -20.02 -14.87
CA LYS A 228 -12.42 -20.78 -15.77
C LYS A 228 -13.90 -20.66 -15.37
N ASP A 229 -14.17 -20.52 -14.07
CA ASP A 229 -15.54 -20.40 -13.53
C ASP A 229 -16.16 -19.02 -13.74
N VAL A 230 -15.37 -17.96 -13.97
CA VAL A 230 -15.90 -16.67 -14.45
C VAL A 230 -15.91 -16.67 -15.97
N ALA A 231 -16.83 -17.43 -16.56
CA ALA A 231 -17.05 -17.38 -18.00
C ALA A 231 -17.61 -16.00 -18.36
N LEU A 232 -17.21 -15.47 -19.52
CA LEU A 232 -17.70 -14.18 -20.05
C LEU A 232 -19.24 -14.09 -20.09
N GLY A 233 -19.93 -15.25 -20.10
CA GLY A 233 -21.38 -15.36 -20.01
C GLY A 233 -21.98 -14.90 -18.67
N ASP A 234 -21.29 -15.13 -17.54
CA ASP A 234 -21.79 -14.76 -16.21
C ASP A 234 -21.68 -13.25 -15.98
N VAL A 235 -20.64 -12.63 -16.54
CA VAL A 235 -20.49 -11.16 -16.56
C VAL A 235 -21.56 -10.53 -17.46
N LEU A 236 -21.95 -11.21 -18.56
CA LEU A 236 -22.97 -10.74 -19.47
C LEU A 236 -24.38 -10.85 -18.88
N GLU A 237 -24.70 -11.92 -18.13
CA GLU A 237 -25.99 -12.05 -17.44
C GLU A 237 -26.19 -10.97 -16.38
N VAL A 238 -25.16 -10.65 -15.60
CA VAL A 238 -25.21 -9.57 -14.61
C VAL A 238 -25.35 -8.20 -15.29
N ALA A 239 -24.65 -7.96 -16.40
CA ALA A 239 -24.78 -6.72 -17.16
C ALA A 239 -26.14 -6.56 -17.86
N ILE A 240 -26.75 -7.67 -18.30
CA ILE A 240 -28.08 -7.68 -18.91
C ILE A 240 -29.17 -7.47 -17.85
N ALA A 241 -29.03 -8.06 -16.66
CA ALA A 241 -29.99 -7.92 -15.57
C ALA A 241 -30.11 -6.48 -15.04
N ASP A 242 -29.05 -5.67 -15.12
CA ASP A 242 -29.04 -4.27 -14.69
C ASP A 242 -29.54 -3.29 -15.78
N SER A 243 -29.75 -3.77 -17.01
CA SER A 243 -30.14 -2.94 -18.16
C SER A 243 -31.65 -2.96 -18.43
N GLN A 244 -32.48 -2.70 -17.41
CA GLN A 244 -33.81 -2.11 -17.65
C GLN A 244 -33.71 -0.59 -17.85
N SER A 245 -32.87 -0.15 -18.79
CA SER A 245 -33.01 1.12 -19.50
C SER A 245 -32.22 1.05 -20.80
N VAL A 246 -32.84 1.56 -21.87
CA VAL A 246 -32.56 1.24 -23.27
C VAL A 246 -31.24 1.83 -23.75
N GLU A 247 -30.21 1.00 -23.93
CA GLU A 247 -29.15 1.18 -24.94
C GLU A 247 -28.77 -0.22 -25.46
N SER A 248 -28.76 -0.44 -26.78
CA SER A 248 -28.58 -1.79 -27.32
C SER A 248 -27.15 -2.28 -27.04
N ALA A 249 -26.99 -3.55 -26.66
CA ALA A 249 -25.67 -4.14 -26.41
C ALA A 249 -24.70 -3.96 -27.61
N HIS A 250 -25.25 -3.81 -28.82
CA HIS A 250 -24.48 -3.51 -30.03
C HIS A 250 -23.79 -2.14 -29.96
N ASP A 251 -24.45 -1.11 -29.42
CA ASP A 251 -23.90 0.24 -29.32
C ASP A 251 -22.79 0.33 -28.26
N VAL A 252 -22.94 -0.39 -27.14
CA VAL A 252 -21.91 -0.49 -26.10
C VAL A 252 -20.65 -1.15 -26.64
N ILE A 253 -20.80 -2.27 -27.37
CA ILE A 253 -19.68 -3.00 -27.98
C ILE A 253 -18.98 -2.14 -29.05
N GLN A 254 -19.73 -1.44 -29.90
CA GLN A 254 -19.17 -0.54 -30.93
C GLN A 254 -18.40 0.64 -30.32
N ARG A 255 -18.88 1.20 -29.20
CA ARG A 255 -18.23 2.31 -28.50
C ARG A 255 -16.92 1.86 -27.82
N LEU A 256 -16.93 0.71 -27.15
CA LEU A 256 -15.73 0.09 -26.56
C LEU A 256 -14.69 -0.28 -27.63
N ALA A 257 -15.10 -0.87 -28.75
CA ALA A 257 -14.21 -1.19 -29.86
C ALA A 257 -13.56 0.06 -30.48
N ARG A 258 -14.27 1.20 -30.51
CA ARG A 258 -13.72 2.49 -30.97
C ARG A 258 -12.70 3.07 -29.99
N GLN A 259 -13.00 3.07 -28.69
CA GLN A 259 -12.08 3.57 -27.66
C GLN A 259 -10.79 2.74 -27.58
N LEU A 260 -10.87 1.42 -27.75
CA LEU A 260 -9.68 0.57 -27.76
C LEU A 260 -8.81 0.83 -28.99
N LYS A 261 -9.41 1.05 -30.18
CA LYS A 261 -8.67 1.46 -31.39
C LYS A 261 -8.00 2.83 -31.27
N GLU A 262 -8.64 3.78 -30.59
CA GLU A 262 -8.07 5.12 -30.36
C GLU A 262 -6.92 5.11 -29.34
N ASN A 263 -6.95 4.21 -28.36
CA ASN A 263 -5.88 4.04 -27.37
C ASN A 263 -4.67 3.27 -27.91
N ASP A 264 -4.88 2.32 -28.82
CA ASP A 264 -3.81 1.57 -29.47
C ASP A 264 -3.00 2.44 -30.45
N ALA A 265 -3.66 3.43 -31.08
CA ALA A 265 -2.99 4.42 -31.95
C ALA A 265 -2.15 5.47 -31.19
N ARG A 266 -2.25 5.53 -29.85
CA ARG A 266 -1.53 6.51 -29.00
C ARG A 266 -0.33 5.93 -28.25
N ARG A 267 0.08 4.69 -28.53
CA ARG A 267 1.28 4.08 -27.95
C ARG A 267 2.23 3.52 -29.02
N PRO A 268 3.24 4.28 -29.46
CA PRO A 268 4.53 3.68 -29.74
C PRO A 268 5.26 3.49 -28.40
N PHE A 269 5.59 2.25 -28.09
CA PHE A 269 6.52 1.92 -27.02
C PHE A 269 7.96 2.17 -27.49
N ALA A 270 8.77 2.63 -26.55
CA ALA A 270 10.23 2.53 -26.43
C ALA A 270 11.12 3.64 -27.04
N GLU A 271 12.05 4.05 -26.17
CA GLU A 271 13.29 4.81 -26.38
C GLU A 271 13.15 6.31 -26.68
N GLU A 272 13.44 7.17 -25.69
CA GLU A 272 14.40 8.28 -25.80
C GLU A 272 14.56 9.11 -24.50
N PHE A 273 15.82 9.25 -24.08
CA PHE A 273 16.45 10.33 -23.30
C PHE A 273 15.93 10.76 -21.91
N LEU A 274 16.65 10.29 -20.88
CA LEU A 274 17.03 11.12 -19.73
C LEU A 274 17.67 12.44 -20.23
N PRO A 275 17.21 13.62 -19.77
CA PRO A 275 18.03 14.82 -19.88
C PRO A 275 19.13 14.78 -18.81
N PRO A 276 20.38 15.12 -19.13
CA PRO A 276 21.34 15.54 -18.13
C PRO A 276 20.89 16.93 -17.61
N ASP A 277 21.25 17.25 -16.37
CA ASP A 277 20.97 18.51 -15.67
C ASP A 277 19.67 18.56 -14.86
N ALA A 278 19.64 17.70 -13.83
CA ALA A 278 18.85 17.97 -12.63
C ALA A 278 19.40 19.22 -11.92
N THR A 279 18.84 20.37 -12.27
CA THR A 279 19.03 21.61 -11.53
C THR A 279 17.89 21.74 -10.52
N VAL A 280 18.26 21.82 -9.25
CA VAL A 280 17.38 22.12 -8.11
C VAL A 280 16.52 23.34 -8.41
N LEU A 281 15.20 23.22 -8.31
CA LEU A 281 14.28 24.36 -8.33
C LEU A 281 13.21 24.20 -7.25
N GLU A 282 13.32 25.06 -6.24
CA GLU A 282 12.28 25.36 -5.26
C GLU A 282 11.06 25.98 -5.95
N LEU A 283 9.86 25.74 -5.41
CA LEU A 283 8.65 26.44 -5.85
C LEU A 283 8.63 27.85 -5.26
N GLY A 284 9.11 28.82 -6.03
CA GLY A 284 8.98 30.25 -5.72
C GLY A 284 9.11 31.11 -6.99
N ASP A 285 8.15 32.01 -7.19
CA ASP A 285 8.05 32.93 -8.32
C ASP A 285 9.23 33.91 -8.42
N SER A 286 9.53 34.28 -9.66
CA SER A 286 10.62 35.15 -10.12
C SER A 286 10.66 36.54 -9.45
N VAL A 287 11.84 36.93 -8.95
CA VAL A 287 12.26 38.35 -8.88
C VAL A 287 13.76 38.43 -9.22
N SER A 288 14.09 39.26 -10.23
CA SER A 288 15.46 39.57 -10.67
C SER A 288 16.31 40.24 -9.57
N PRO A 289 17.64 40.07 -9.58
CA PRO A 289 18.52 40.84 -8.72
C PRO A 289 18.81 42.21 -9.33
N VAL A 290 18.62 43.27 -8.52
CA VAL A 290 19.25 44.58 -8.75
C VAL A 290 20.69 44.50 -8.23
N ALA A 291 21.61 45.00 -9.04
CA ALA A 291 23.05 45.03 -8.83
C ALA A 291 23.50 46.16 -7.89
N GLU A 292 24.75 46.02 -7.42
CA GLU A 292 25.64 47.05 -6.81
C GLU A 292 25.26 47.56 -5.40
N ALA A 293 26.18 47.90 -4.49
CA ALA A 293 27.64 48.03 -4.46
C ALA A 293 28.14 47.67 -3.04
#